data_AF-A0AA38T063-F1
#
_entry.id   AF-A0AA38T063-F1
#
_cell.length_a   1.000
_cell.length_b   1.000
_cell.length_c   1.000
_cell.angle_alpha   90.00
_cell.angle_beta   90.00
_cell.angle_gamma   90.00
#
_symmetry.space_group_name_H-M   'P 1'
#
loop_
_entity.id
_entity.type
_entity.pdbx_description
1 polymer ?
#
loop_
_entity_poly.entity_id
_entity_poly.type
_entity_poly.pdbx_seq_one_letter_code
_entity_poly.pdbx_strand_id
1 'polypeptide(L)'
;MKSKKVKQSQRMKVKEESQASKSKKEALLSNWDDHLPLVEFSYNNSYHTSIQCAPYEALNGRKCRSPLNWLEVGESRLIRPDIIQETTDKIKMVQEKLKAARDLVSANIIVSEITR
;
A
#
# COMPACT_ATOMS: atom_id res chain seq x y z
N MET A 1 -49.27 -3.90 -19.69
CA MET A 1 -48.53 -4.93 -18.91
C MET A 1 -47.00 -4.92 -19.09
N LYS A 2 -46.43 -4.48 -20.23
CA LYS A 2 -44.97 -4.61 -20.52
C LYS A 2 -44.05 -3.65 -19.74
N SER A 3 -44.50 -2.45 -19.37
CA SER A 3 -43.63 -1.44 -18.70
C SER A 3 -43.20 -1.77 -17.27
N LYS A 4 -43.99 -2.51 -16.49
CA LYS A 4 -43.60 -2.89 -15.12
C LYS A 4 -42.42 -3.89 -15.12
N LYS A 5 -42.41 -4.80 -16.11
CA LYS A 5 -41.38 -5.84 -16.24
C LYS A 5 -40.02 -5.26 -16.66
N VAL A 6 -40.02 -4.24 -17.53
CA VAL A 6 -38.80 -3.53 -17.96
C VAL A 6 -38.16 -2.76 -16.80
N LYS A 7 -38.95 -2.00 -16.03
CA LYS A 7 -38.45 -1.26 -14.85
C LYS A 7 -37.87 -2.20 -13.79
N GLN A 8 -38.50 -3.35 -13.56
CA GLN A 8 -38.00 -4.34 -12.60
C GLN A 8 -36.69 -4.98 -13.07
N SER A 9 -36.57 -5.29 -14.37
CA SER A 9 -35.34 -5.83 -14.96
C SER A 9 -34.17 -4.84 -14.88
N GLN A 10 -34.41 -3.56 -15.16
CA GLN A 10 -33.41 -2.50 -15.00
C GLN A 10 -32.98 -2.32 -13.54
N ARG A 11 -33.92 -2.42 -12.59
CA ARG A 11 -33.63 -2.32 -11.16
C ARG A 11 -32.79 -3.49 -10.63
N MET A 12 -32.96 -4.69 -11.19
CA MET A 12 -32.14 -5.85 -10.86
C MET A 12 -30.72 -5.70 -11.40
N LYS A 13 -30.57 -5.21 -12.64
CA LYS A 13 -29.26 -4.98 -13.26
C LYS A 13 -28.43 -3.92 -12.52
N VAL A 14 -29.06 -2.82 -12.12
CA VAL A 14 -28.40 -1.76 -11.31
C VAL A 14 -27.97 -2.28 -9.93
N LYS A 15 -28.75 -3.18 -9.31
CA LYS A 15 -28.35 -3.80 -8.03
C LYS A 15 -27.14 -4.72 -8.20
N GLU A 16 -27.10 -5.49 -9.28
CA GLU A 16 -26.00 -6.40 -9.59
C GLU A 16 -24.70 -5.63 -9.89
N GLU A 17 -24.77 -4.56 -10.69
CA GLU A 17 -23.62 -3.68 -10.97
C GLU A 17 -23.12 -2.94 -9.72
N SER A 18 -24.03 -2.52 -8.84
CA SER A 18 -23.68 -1.88 -7.56
C SER A 18 -23.04 -2.88 -6.59
N GLN A 19 -23.50 -4.12 -6.59
CA GLN A 19 -22.92 -5.19 -5.76
C GLN A 19 -21.57 -5.67 -6.29
N ALA A 20 -21.38 -5.72 -7.61
CA ALA A 20 -20.08 -5.96 -8.24
C ALA A 20 -19.09 -4.82 -7.98
N SER A 21 -19.56 -3.57 -7.97
CA SER A 21 -18.74 -2.40 -7.63
C SER A 21 -18.35 -2.38 -6.14
N LYS A 22 -19.26 -2.81 -5.26
CA LYS A 22 -19.00 -2.96 -3.83
C LYS A 22 -18.01 -4.09 -3.57
N SER A 23 -18.17 -5.25 -4.20
CA SER A 23 -17.24 -6.38 -4.11
C SER A 23 -15.85 -6.05 -4.66
N LYS A 24 -15.75 -5.29 -5.77
CA LYS A 24 -14.46 -4.77 -6.26
C LYS A 24 -13.80 -3.79 -5.30
N LYS A 25 -14.57 -2.92 -4.64
CA LYS A 25 -14.05 -2.01 -3.61
C LYS A 25 -13.62 -2.78 -2.36
N GLU A 26 -14.39 -3.79 -1.94
CA GLU A 26 -14.05 -4.66 -0.82
C GLU A 26 -12.80 -5.49 -1.13
N ALA A 27 -12.59 -5.97 -2.35
CA ALA A 27 -11.35 -6.63 -2.75
C ALA A 27 -10.12 -5.69 -2.76
N LEU A 28 -10.31 -4.39 -2.98
CA LEU A 28 -9.24 -3.38 -2.86
C LEU A 28 -8.94 -3.01 -1.40
N LEU A 29 -9.87 -3.23 -0.49
CA LEU A 29 -9.77 -2.91 0.95
C LEU A 29 -9.42 -4.13 1.83
N SER A 30 -9.74 -5.34 1.38
CA SER A 30 -9.63 -6.58 2.15
C SER A 30 -8.21 -7.17 2.22
N ASN A 31 -7.17 -6.33 2.30
CA ASN A 31 -5.83 -6.83 2.61
C ASN A 31 -4.87 -5.80 3.24
N TRP A 32 -5.40 -4.78 3.91
CA TRP A 32 -4.54 -3.79 4.57
C TRP A 32 -3.71 -4.40 5.70
N ASP A 33 -4.29 -5.29 6.51
CA ASP A 33 -3.60 -5.91 7.64
C ASP A 33 -2.40 -6.77 7.21
N ASP A 34 -2.53 -7.51 6.11
CA ASP A 34 -1.43 -8.32 5.54
C ASP A 34 -0.32 -7.47 4.90
N HIS A 35 -0.63 -6.24 4.51
CA HIS A 35 0.31 -5.34 3.84
C HIS A 35 0.88 -4.26 4.75
N LEU A 36 0.24 -4.00 5.88
CA LEU A 36 0.66 -3.00 6.86
C LEU A 36 2.11 -3.22 7.34
N PRO A 37 2.55 -4.45 7.67
CA PRO A 37 3.94 -4.70 8.05
C PRO A 37 4.94 -4.32 6.95
N LEU A 38 4.59 -4.52 5.68
CA LEU A 38 5.46 -4.19 4.54
C LEU A 38 5.51 -2.69 4.27
N VAL A 39 4.39 -1.99 4.47
CA VAL A 39 4.32 -0.53 4.36
C VAL A 39 5.12 0.13 5.47
N GLU A 40 4.93 -0.31 6.72
CA GLU A 40 5.69 0.15 7.87
C GLU A 40 7.19 -0.13 7.69
N PHE A 41 7.55 -1.35 7.26
CA PHE A 41 8.93 -1.69 6.95
C PHE A 41 9.53 -0.74 5.89
N SER A 42 8.81 -0.50 4.80
CA SER A 42 9.28 0.37 3.71
C SER A 42 9.46 1.82 4.19
N TYR A 43 8.54 2.31 5.02
CA TYR A 43 8.61 3.65 5.60
C TYR A 43 9.79 3.79 6.57
N ASN A 44 9.91 2.88 7.54
CA ASN A 44 10.95 2.92 8.58
C ASN A 44 12.38 2.77 8.03
N ASN A 45 12.54 2.15 6.85
CA ASN A 45 13.82 1.97 6.17
C ASN A 45 14.12 3.01 5.10
N SER A 46 13.19 3.91 4.80
CA SER A 46 13.37 4.97 3.82
C SER A 46 14.08 6.18 4.44
N TYR A 47 14.90 6.87 3.63
CA TYR A 47 15.56 8.11 4.06
C TYR A 47 14.52 9.21 4.31
N HIS A 48 14.58 9.82 5.49
CA HIS A 48 13.77 10.96 5.87
C HIS A 48 14.64 12.22 5.96
N THR A 49 14.24 13.26 5.24
CA THR A 49 14.99 14.52 5.16
C THR A 49 15.02 15.28 6.49
N SER A 50 13.95 15.20 7.28
CA SER A 50 13.84 15.88 8.58
C SER A 50 14.81 15.36 9.64
N ILE A 51 15.13 14.07 9.61
CA ILE A 51 16.05 13.41 10.56
C ILE A 51 17.39 13.02 9.89
N GLN A 52 17.56 13.35 8.60
CA GLN A 52 18.75 13.06 7.78
C GLN A 52 19.22 11.59 7.78
N CYS A 53 18.33 10.65 8.08
CA CYS A 53 18.58 9.22 8.06
C CYS A 53 17.24 8.45 7.98
N ALA A 54 17.29 7.11 7.94
CA ALA A 54 16.07 6.31 8.08
C ALA A 54 15.69 6.17 9.56
N PRO A 55 14.39 6.18 9.94
CA PRO A 55 13.97 5.96 11.33
C PRO A 55 14.56 4.70 11.97
N TYR A 56 14.68 3.60 11.21
CA TYR A 56 15.32 2.37 11.67
C TYR A 56 16.81 2.57 12.00
N GLU A 57 17.53 3.35 11.18
CA GLU A 57 18.94 3.66 11.37
C GLU A 57 19.15 4.56 12.59
N ALA A 58 18.26 5.54 12.80
CA ALA A 58 18.29 6.41 13.98
C ALA A 58 18.12 5.61 15.29
N LEU A 59 17.22 4.62 15.30
CA LEU A 59 16.92 3.81 16.48
C LEU A 59 17.98 2.74 16.76
N ASN A 60 18.49 2.09 15.72
CA ASN A 60 19.37 0.91 15.87
C ASN A 60 20.85 1.19 15.58
N GLY A 61 21.19 2.40 15.13
CA GLY A 61 22.55 2.78 14.73
C GLY A 61 23.09 2.03 13.51
N ARG A 62 22.25 1.25 12.81
CA ARG A 62 22.62 0.42 11.66
C ARG A 62 21.52 0.40 10.62
N LYS A 63 21.90 0.30 9.33
CA LYS A 63 20.95 0.09 8.24
C LYS A 63 20.40 -1.33 8.25
N CYS A 64 19.11 -1.48 7.96
CA CYS A 64 18.51 -2.79 7.76
C CYS A 64 19.10 -3.44 6.50
N ARG A 65 19.51 -4.71 6.58
CA ARG A 65 20.11 -5.44 5.45
C ARG A 65 19.11 -6.35 4.74
N SER A 66 18.04 -6.75 5.42
CA SER A 66 17.03 -7.66 4.89
C SER A 66 15.72 -7.48 5.66
N PRO A 67 14.55 -7.65 5.03
CA PRO A 67 13.27 -7.79 5.73
C PRO A 67 13.31 -8.87 6.84
N LEU A 68 14.18 -9.87 6.70
CA LEU A 68 14.41 -10.92 7.70
C LEU A 68 15.03 -10.39 9.00
N ASN A 69 15.84 -9.32 8.94
CA ASN A 69 16.44 -8.72 10.14
C ASN A 69 15.39 -8.07 11.05
N TRP A 70 14.18 -7.83 10.54
CA TRP A 70 13.03 -7.39 11.32
C TRP A 70 12.25 -8.58 11.91
N LEU A 71 12.15 -9.70 11.17
CA LEU A 71 11.53 -10.97 11.63
C LEU A 71 12.38 -11.75 12.66
N GLU A 72 13.66 -11.40 12.81
CA GLU A 72 14.63 -12.10 13.68
C GLU A 72 14.24 -12.08 15.17
N VAL A 73 13.30 -11.24 15.59
CA VAL A 73 12.81 -11.18 16.97
C VAL A 73 11.87 -12.34 17.33
N GLY A 74 11.44 -13.20 16.38
CA GLY A 74 10.64 -14.38 16.77
C GLY A 74 10.33 -15.46 15.72
N GLU A 75 10.44 -15.22 14.41
CA GLU A 75 9.85 -16.12 13.39
C GLU A 75 10.78 -16.51 12.23
N SER A 76 12.06 -16.09 12.24
CA SER A 76 12.94 -16.15 11.06
C SER A 76 13.42 -17.55 10.62
N ARG A 77 13.15 -18.63 11.38
CA ARG A 77 13.93 -19.87 11.22
C ARG A 77 13.60 -20.74 9.99
N LEU A 78 12.47 -20.57 9.29
CA LEU A 78 12.08 -21.44 8.17
C LEU A 78 11.26 -20.74 7.07
N ILE A 79 11.77 -19.65 6.48
CA ILE A 79 11.06 -18.95 5.40
C ILE A 79 11.50 -19.49 4.03
N ARG A 80 10.54 -19.96 3.23
CA ARG A 80 10.78 -20.45 1.86
C ARG A 80 11.30 -19.32 0.94
N PRO A 81 12.20 -19.61 -0.01
CA PRO A 81 12.69 -18.62 -0.98
C PRO A 81 11.58 -17.89 -1.75
N ASP A 82 10.48 -18.58 -2.06
CA ASP A 82 9.33 -18.01 -2.77
C ASP A 82 8.70 -16.83 -1.99
N ILE A 83 8.59 -16.96 -0.66
CA ILE A 83 8.02 -15.93 0.23
C ILE A 83 8.95 -14.72 0.31
N ILE A 84 10.28 -14.95 0.29
CA ILE A 84 11.26 -13.86 0.28
C ILE A 84 11.14 -13.05 -1.01
N GLN A 85 11.02 -13.73 -2.15
CA GLN A 85 10.86 -13.07 -3.44
C GLN A 85 9.56 -12.27 -3.52
N GLU A 86 8.44 -12.89 -3.11
CA GLU A 86 7.13 -12.22 -3.06
C GLU A 86 7.15 -10.98 -2.15
N THR A 87 7.76 -11.10 -0.97
CA THR A 87 7.92 -9.99 -0.03
C THR A 87 8.77 -8.87 -0.62
N THR A 88 9.86 -9.22 -1.31
CA THR A 88 10.75 -8.25 -1.95
C THR A 88 10.03 -7.48 -3.06
N ASP A 89 9.24 -8.15 -3.88
CA ASP A 89 8.51 -7.51 -4.97
C ASP A 89 7.39 -6.60 -4.46
N LYS A 90 6.69 -7.01 -3.38
CA LYS A 90 5.71 -6.15 -2.69
C LYS A 90 6.37 -4.90 -2.10
N ILE A 91 7.56 -5.02 -1.50
CA ILE A 91 8.31 -3.87 -0.97
C ILE A 91 8.66 -2.88 -2.09
N LYS A 92 9.14 -3.36 -3.24
CA LYS A 92 9.44 -2.49 -4.40
C LYS A 92 8.21 -1.71 -4.84
N MET A 93 7.06 -2.38 -4.97
CA MET A 93 5.80 -1.73 -5.34
C MET A 93 5.40 -0.65 -4.32
N VAL A 94 5.57 -0.90 -3.02
CA VAL A 94 5.28 0.09 -1.97
C VAL A 94 6.23 1.27 -2.05
N GLN A 95 7.53 1.06 -2.26
CA GLN A 95 8.51 2.12 -2.42
C GLN A 95 8.19 3.03 -3.61
N GLU A 96 7.81 2.46 -4.75
CA GLU A 96 7.38 3.22 -5.93
C GLU A 96 6.15 4.07 -5.63
N LYS A 97 5.14 3.50 -4.95
CA LYS A 97 3.92 4.23 -4.55
C LYS A 97 4.23 5.35 -3.57
N LEU A 98 5.09 5.12 -2.59
CA LEU A 98 5.53 6.14 -1.63
C LEU A 98 6.28 7.27 -2.32
N LYS A 99 7.13 6.96 -3.29
CA LYS A 99 7.85 7.96 -4.10
C LYS A 99 6.87 8.78 -4.93
N ALA A 100 5.95 8.13 -5.64
CA ALA A 100 4.93 8.83 -6.43
C ALA A 100 4.06 9.76 -5.54
N ALA A 101 3.65 9.29 -4.36
CA ALA A 101 2.90 10.11 -3.42
C ALA A 101 3.71 11.33 -2.94
N ARG A 102 5.01 11.14 -2.63
CA ARG A 102 5.92 12.23 -2.27
C ARG A 102 6.04 13.26 -3.39
N ASP A 103 6.25 12.80 -4.63
CA ASP A 103 6.41 13.66 -5.79
C ASP A 103 5.12 14.46 -6.07
N LEU A 104 3.94 13.85 -5.88
CA LEU A 104 2.65 14.54 -5.97
C LEU A 104 2.49 15.63 -4.89
N VAL A 105 2.88 15.36 -3.64
CA VAL A 105 2.85 16.37 -2.56
C VAL A 105 3.84 17.50 -2.85
N SER A 106 5.05 17.18 -3.30
CA SER A 106 6.05 18.18 -3.69
C SER A 106 5.57 19.06 -4.84
N ALA A 107 4.91 18.48 -5.86
CA ALA A 107 4.31 19.25 -6.96
C ALA A 107 3.19 20.18 -6.46
N ASN A 108 2.33 19.72 -5.56
CA ASN A 108 1.25 20.54 -5.00
C ASN A 108 1.79 21.72 -4.16
N ILE A 109 2.87 21.53 -3.41
CA ILE A 109 3.53 22.60 -2.66
C ILE A 109 4.11 23.65 -3.62
N ILE A 110 4.84 23.22 -4.64
CA ILE A 110 5.43 24.13 -5.64
C ILE A 110 4.34 24.89 -6.41
N VAL A 111 3.26 24.22 -6.82
CA VAL A 111 2.13 24.88 -7.50
C VAL A 111 1.47 25.91 -6.58
N SER A 112 1.35 25.63 -5.28
CA SER A 112 0.81 26.60 -4.31
C SER A 112 1.71 27.81 -4.07
N GLU A 113 3.03 27.65 -4.18
CA GLU A 113 4.01 28.75 -4.08
C GLU A 113 4.09 29.61 -5.35
N ILE A 114 3.89 29.03 -6.54
CA ILE A 114 3.87 29.78 -7.81
C ILE A 114 2.54 30.52 -8.02
N THR A 115 1.45 30.06 -7.40
CA THR A 115 0.12 30.66 -7.52
C THR A 115 -0.14 31.78 -6.49
N ARG A 116 0.88 32.14 -5.67
CA ARG A 116 0.83 33.21 -4.68
C ARG A 116 1.64 34.42 -5.13
#